data_AF-A0A3B9QR98-F1
#
_entry.id   AF-A0A3B9QR98-F1
#
_cell.length_a   1.000
_cell.length_b   1.000
_cell.length_c   1.000
_cell.angle_alpha   90.00
_cell.angle_beta   90.00
_cell.angle_gamma   90.00
#
_symmetry.space_group_name_H-M   'P 1'
#
loop_
_entity.id
_entity.type
_entity.pdbx_description
1 polymer ?
#
loop_
_entity_poly.entity_id
_entity_poly.type
_entity_poly.pdbx_seq_one_letter_code
_entity_poly.pdbx_strand_id
1 'polypeptide(L)'
;MTLSCLSGNVVAALLRLGYEDDPRLWRAVGWLLEIQNADGGWLCPYWKAHVRDKHGCFFGTICSLEALAEIPPARRTPALEKAAARGAEFLLRHHLYKADHHGFRTIKAGWLKLGFPWFYRYDILRGLWVLTKLGYQDERMADALALLREKRTPNGKWALEVTPFGRMQASLEPEGRPSKWITLYALWVLRGVHKSRLRNRLGP
;
A
#
# COMPACT_ATOMS: atom_id res chain seq x y z
N MET A 1 -1.29 -1.39 -23.48
CA MET A 1 -0.43 -0.77 -22.44
C MET A 1 -1.06 -1.04 -21.10
N THR A 2 -0.35 -1.69 -20.18
CA THR A 2 -0.89 -2.05 -18.85
C THR A 2 -0.75 -0.85 -17.91
N LEU A 3 -1.87 -0.27 -17.46
CA LEU A 3 -1.89 0.85 -16.51
C LEU A 3 -2.44 0.41 -15.14
N SER A 4 -1.77 -0.58 -14.53
CA SER A 4 -2.18 -1.14 -13.24
C SER A 4 -2.24 -0.09 -12.12
N CYS A 5 -1.27 0.83 -12.03
CA CYS A 5 -1.29 1.91 -11.04
C CYS A 5 -2.55 2.79 -11.12
N LEU A 6 -2.89 3.23 -12.34
CA LEU A 6 -4.06 4.09 -12.55
C LEU A 6 -5.34 3.33 -12.24
N SER A 7 -5.46 2.11 -12.75
CA SER A 7 -6.64 1.26 -12.55
C SER A 7 -6.86 0.95 -11.07
N GLY A 8 -5.80 0.58 -10.34
CA GLY A 8 -5.87 0.35 -8.89
C GLY A 8 -6.31 1.60 -8.12
N ASN A 9 -5.74 2.76 -8.42
CA ASN A 9 -6.16 4.01 -7.77
C ASN A 9 -7.62 4.38 -8.07
N VAL A 10 -8.09 4.21 -9.30
CA VAL A 10 -9.48 4.50 -9.68
C VAL A 10 -10.43 3.53 -8.99
N VAL A 11 -10.13 2.23 -8.97
CA VAL A 11 -10.95 1.23 -8.26
C VAL A 11 -11.02 1.57 -6.76
N ALA A 12 -9.88 1.84 -6.12
CA ALA A 12 -9.84 2.21 -4.71
C ALA A 12 -10.68 3.48 -4.42
N ALA A 13 -10.60 4.50 -5.28
CA ALA A 13 -11.37 5.72 -5.15
C ALA A 13 -12.88 5.48 -5.31
N LEU A 14 -13.30 4.73 -6.34
CA LEU A 14 -14.70 4.43 -6.59
C LEU A 14 -15.33 3.59 -5.47
N LEU A 15 -14.60 2.62 -4.91
CA LEU A 15 -15.03 1.86 -3.74
C LEU A 15 -15.25 2.78 -2.53
N ARG A 16 -14.31 3.69 -2.24
CA ARG A 16 -14.44 4.66 -1.15
C ARG A 16 -15.60 5.65 -1.34
N LEU A 17 -15.97 5.91 -2.58
CA LEU A 17 -17.09 6.79 -2.94
C LEU A 17 -18.44 6.06 -3.00
N GLY A 18 -18.49 4.73 -2.74
CA GLY A 18 -19.73 3.96 -2.68
C GLY A 18 -20.25 3.45 -4.03
N TYR A 19 -19.42 3.43 -5.09
CA TYR A 19 -19.81 2.93 -6.41
C TYR A 19 -19.70 1.40 -6.54
N GLU A 20 -19.90 0.65 -5.46
CA GLU A 20 -19.72 -0.81 -5.43
C GLU A 20 -20.69 -1.59 -6.32
N ASP A 21 -21.80 -0.99 -6.74
CA ASP A 21 -22.76 -1.61 -7.65
C ASP A 21 -22.51 -1.27 -9.13
N ASP A 22 -21.48 -0.47 -9.43
CA ASP A 22 -21.13 -0.16 -10.82
C ASP A 22 -20.42 -1.36 -11.49
N PRO A 23 -20.99 -1.96 -12.56
CA PRO A 23 -20.36 -3.10 -13.22
C PRO A 23 -19.01 -2.76 -13.88
N ARG A 24 -18.73 -1.48 -14.19
CA ARG A 24 -17.44 -1.04 -14.74
C ARG A 24 -16.33 -1.17 -13.71
N LEU A 25 -16.62 -0.95 -12.43
CA LEU A 25 -15.68 -1.15 -11.34
C LEU A 25 -15.24 -2.62 -11.29
N TRP A 26 -16.19 -3.55 -11.35
CA TRP A 26 -15.88 -4.98 -11.28
C TRP A 26 -15.16 -5.50 -12.51
N ARG A 27 -15.41 -4.93 -13.70
CA ARG A 27 -14.57 -5.20 -14.88
C ARG A 27 -13.13 -4.74 -14.67
N ALA A 28 -12.91 -3.58 -14.07
CA ALA A 28 -11.56 -3.11 -13.74
C ALA A 28 -10.87 -3.99 -12.69
N VAL A 29 -11.62 -4.46 -11.67
CA VAL A 29 -11.13 -5.43 -10.69
C VAL A 29 -10.75 -6.75 -11.36
N GLY A 30 -11.61 -7.31 -12.22
CA GLY A 30 -11.33 -8.53 -12.98
C GLY A 30 -10.07 -8.40 -13.83
N TRP A 31 -9.94 -7.26 -14.53
CA TRP A 31 -8.74 -6.95 -15.30
C TRP A 31 -7.47 -6.91 -14.43
N LEU A 32 -7.52 -6.33 -13.23
CA LEU A 32 -6.38 -6.35 -12.29
C LEU A 32 -5.97 -7.79 -11.94
N LEU A 33 -6.91 -8.73 -11.79
CA LEU A 33 -6.60 -10.13 -11.52
C LEU A 33 -5.89 -10.80 -12.70
N GLU A 34 -6.36 -10.54 -13.92
CA GLU A 34 -5.81 -11.13 -15.15
C GLU A 34 -4.36 -10.72 -15.41
N ILE A 35 -3.98 -9.49 -15.05
CA ILE A 35 -2.64 -8.94 -15.34
C ILE A 35 -1.63 -9.15 -14.22
N GLN A 36 -1.99 -9.82 -13.12
CA GLN A 36 -1.06 -10.05 -12.00
C GLN A 36 0.13 -10.90 -12.46
N ASN A 37 1.34 -10.41 -12.24
CA ASN A 37 2.58 -11.10 -12.66
C ASN A 37 2.77 -12.42 -11.92
N ALA A 38 3.60 -13.32 -12.45
CA ALA A 38 3.88 -14.63 -11.86
C ALA A 38 4.43 -14.53 -10.43
N ASP A 39 5.22 -13.48 -10.16
CA ASP A 39 5.82 -13.19 -8.86
C ASP A 39 4.85 -12.58 -7.83
N GLY A 40 3.57 -12.43 -8.20
CA GLY A 40 2.50 -11.92 -7.34
C GLY A 40 2.36 -10.40 -7.33
N GLY A 41 3.33 -9.67 -7.88
CA GLY A 41 3.23 -8.23 -8.03
C GLY A 41 2.41 -7.82 -9.26
N TRP A 42 2.31 -6.51 -9.44
CA TRP A 42 1.77 -5.90 -10.66
C TRP A 42 2.81 -5.01 -11.29
N LEU A 43 2.97 -5.14 -12.60
CA LEU A 43 3.80 -4.26 -13.39
C LEU A 43 2.99 -3.08 -13.92
N CYS A 44 3.62 -1.90 -13.96
CA CYS A 44 3.04 -0.71 -14.56
C CYS A 44 4.04 -0.05 -15.52
N PRO A 45 3.96 -0.33 -16.84
CA PRO A 45 4.84 0.26 -17.85
C PRO A 45 4.56 1.74 -18.18
N TYR A 46 4.10 2.53 -17.21
CA TYR A 46 3.81 3.95 -17.40
C TYR A 46 5.08 4.74 -17.71
N TRP A 47 5.00 5.76 -18.59
CA TRP A 47 6.16 6.55 -19.08
C TRP A 47 7.31 5.74 -19.69
N LYS A 48 7.02 4.59 -20.31
CA LYS A 48 8.03 3.64 -20.82
C LYS A 48 8.96 3.08 -19.73
N ALA A 49 8.66 3.29 -18.44
CA ALA A 49 9.30 2.54 -17.38
C ALA A 49 8.95 1.05 -17.54
N HIS A 50 9.82 0.14 -17.11
CA HIS A 50 9.52 -1.29 -17.05
C HIS A 50 9.08 -1.96 -18.36
N VAL A 51 9.32 -1.35 -19.53
CA VAL A 51 8.91 -1.91 -20.84
C VAL A 51 9.56 -3.25 -21.14
N ARG A 52 10.73 -3.51 -20.55
CA ARG A 52 11.48 -4.78 -20.69
C ARG A 52 11.32 -5.70 -19.49
N ASP A 53 10.66 -5.23 -18.43
CA ASP A 53 10.57 -5.98 -17.19
C ASP A 53 9.40 -6.96 -17.28
N LYS A 54 9.55 -8.10 -16.60
CA LYS A 54 8.52 -9.15 -16.53
C LYS A 54 8.05 -9.43 -15.10
N HIS A 55 8.69 -8.81 -14.12
CA HIS A 55 8.35 -8.91 -12.70
C HIS A 55 7.47 -7.74 -12.28
N GLY A 56 6.76 -7.87 -11.15
CA GLY A 56 6.00 -6.78 -10.58
C GLY A 56 6.89 -5.60 -10.15
N CYS A 57 6.29 -4.42 -10.02
CA CYS A 57 6.95 -3.26 -9.42
C CYS A 57 6.15 -2.76 -8.21
N PHE A 58 6.81 -2.04 -7.29
CA PHE A 58 6.17 -1.57 -6.07
C PHE A 58 4.98 -0.65 -6.32
N PHE A 59 5.08 0.24 -7.32
CA PHE A 59 4.02 1.19 -7.64
C PHE A 59 2.77 0.49 -8.20
N GLY A 60 2.96 -0.45 -9.15
CA GLY A 60 1.86 -1.25 -9.69
C GLY A 60 1.22 -2.11 -8.62
N THR A 61 2.06 -2.76 -7.80
CA THR A 61 1.61 -3.65 -6.74
C THR A 61 0.85 -2.90 -5.66
N ILE A 62 1.37 -1.80 -5.13
CA ILE A 62 0.69 -1.10 -4.02
C ILE A 62 -0.67 -0.53 -4.43
N CYS A 63 -0.79 0.04 -5.63
CA CYS A 63 -2.06 0.62 -6.08
C CYS A 63 -3.11 -0.48 -6.32
N SER A 64 -2.70 -1.61 -6.91
CA SER A 64 -3.59 -2.75 -7.14
C SER A 64 -3.99 -3.40 -5.82
N LEU A 65 -3.04 -3.58 -4.91
CA LEU A 65 -3.28 -4.18 -3.60
C LEU A 65 -4.16 -3.29 -2.71
N GLU A 66 -3.99 -1.97 -2.76
CA GLU A 66 -4.89 -1.02 -2.10
C GLU A 66 -6.32 -1.14 -2.63
N ALA A 67 -6.51 -1.28 -3.95
CA ALA A 67 -7.82 -1.51 -4.54
C ALA A 67 -8.48 -2.77 -3.99
N LEU A 68 -7.74 -3.89 -3.93
CA LEU A 68 -8.24 -5.14 -3.36
C LEU A 68 -8.53 -5.01 -1.85
N ALA A 69 -7.73 -4.23 -1.12
CA ALA A 69 -7.94 -3.97 0.30
C ALA A 69 -9.21 -3.15 0.59
N GLU A 70 -9.63 -2.29 -0.35
CA GLU A 70 -10.89 -1.53 -0.25
C GLU A 70 -12.14 -2.39 -0.47
N ILE A 71 -12.02 -3.56 -1.11
CA ILE A 71 -13.19 -4.44 -1.33
C ILE A 71 -13.69 -4.98 0.03
N PRO A 72 -14.98 -4.81 0.36
CA PRO A 72 -15.55 -5.34 1.61
C PRO A 72 -15.41 -6.86 1.71
N PRO A 73 -15.13 -7.44 2.90
CA PRO A 73 -14.97 -8.89 3.05
C PRO A 73 -16.12 -9.72 2.45
N ALA A 74 -17.36 -9.25 2.56
CA ALA A 74 -18.54 -9.92 2.00
C ALA A 74 -18.54 -10.04 0.46
N ARG A 75 -17.76 -9.20 -0.24
CA ARG A 75 -17.63 -9.23 -1.71
C ARG A 75 -16.30 -9.82 -2.18
N ARG A 76 -15.46 -10.35 -1.27
CA ARG A 76 -14.19 -10.97 -1.64
C ARG A 76 -14.40 -12.43 -2.04
N THR A 77 -14.11 -12.72 -3.30
CA THR A 77 -14.11 -14.07 -3.86
C THR A 77 -12.77 -14.76 -3.55
N PRO A 78 -12.69 -16.10 -3.64
CA PRO A 78 -11.42 -16.82 -3.50
C PRO A 78 -10.32 -16.33 -4.45
N ALA A 79 -10.69 -15.88 -5.66
CA ALA A 79 -9.75 -15.31 -6.63
C ALA A 79 -9.19 -13.96 -6.14
N LEU A 80 -10.02 -13.10 -5.55
CA LEU A 80 -9.60 -11.83 -4.96
C LEU A 80 -8.67 -12.05 -3.77
N GLU A 81 -9.03 -12.96 -2.86
CA GLU A 81 -8.20 -13.30 -1.70
C GLU A 81 -6.85 -13.87 -2.13
N LYS A 82 -6.83 -14.78 -3.12
CA LYS A 82 -5.59 -15.33 -3.67
C LYS A 82 -4.71 -14.24 -4.29
N ALA A 83 -5.28 -13.33 -5.05
CA ALA A 83 -4.52 -12.23 -5.66
C ALA A 83 -3.99 -11.25 -4.61
N ALA A 84 -4.80 -10.88 -3.61
CA ALA A 84 -4.37 -10.06 -2.49
C ALA A 84 -3.23 -10.72 -1.72
N ALA A 85 -3.31 -12.03 -1.48
CA ALA A 85 -2.26 -12.77 -0.79
C ALA A 85 -0.93 -12.80 -1.56
N ARG A 86 -0.99 -13.02 -2.87
CA ARG A 86 0.20 -12.97 -3.74
C ARG A 86 0.82 -11.56 -3.79
N GLY A 87 -0.01 -10.52 -3.80
CA GLY A 87 0.44 -9.12 -3.75
C GLY A 87 1.05 -8.74 -2.40
N ALA A 88 0.46 -9.23 -1.31
CA ALA A 88 1.00 -9.06 0.03
C ALA A 88 2.37 -9.75 0.15
N GLU A 89 2.49 -10.99 -0.32
CA GLU A 89 3.76 -11.72 -0.33
C GLU A 89 4.83 -11.00 -1.15
N PHE A 90 4.46 -10.39 -2.30
CA PHE A 90 5.38 -9.53 -3.04
C PHE A 90 5.93 -8.39 -2.17
N LEU A 91 5.11 -7.69 -1.37
CA LEU A 91 5.64 -6.64 -0.49
C LEU A 91 6.45 -7.21 0.68
N LEU A 92 6.01 -8.34 1.24
CA LEU A 92 6.60 -8.95 2.42
C LEU A 92 7.98 -9.56 2.15
N ARG A 93 8.20 -10.25 1.01
CA ARG A 93 9.52 -10.78 0.64
C ARG A 93 10.59 -9.69 0.53
N HIS A 94 10.18 -8.46 0.21
CA HIS A 94 11.04 -7.28 0.15
C HIS A 94 11.06 -6.50 1.47
N HIS A 95 10.51 -7.03 2.57
CA HIS A 95 10.40 -6.33 3.86
C HIS A 95 9.87 -4.89 3.70
N LEU A 96 8.90 -4.73 2.79
CA LEU A 96 8.27 -3.49 2.35
C LEU A 96 9.17 -2.47 1.64
N TYR A 97 10.50 -2.49 1.74
CA TYR A 97 11.35 -1.46 1.12
C TYR A 97 12.79 -1.89 0.81
N LYS A 98 13.11 -3.17 1.01
CA LYS A 98 14.45 -3.76 0.89
C LYS A 98 14.53 -4.68 -0.34
N ALA A 99 15.69 -4.71 -0.99
CA ALA A 99 15.94 -5.56 -2.14
C ALA A 99 16.34 -6.97 -1.67
N ASP A 100 15.43 -7.94 -1.84
CA ASP A 100 15.61 -9.35 -1.45
C ASP A 100 16.85 -9.99 -2.10
N HIS A 101 17.08 -9.74 -3.39
CA HIS A 101 18.23 -10.27 -4.14
C HIS A 101 19.52 -9.42 -4.03
N HIS A 102 19.52 -8.36 -3.22
CA HIS A 102 20.67 -7.46 -3.07
C HIS A 102 21.04 -7.21 -1.60
N GLY A 103 20.97 -8.26 -0.79
CA GLY A 103 21.38 -8.23 0.62
C GLY A 103 20.49 -7.35 1.49
N PHE A 104 19.19 -7.25 1.14
CA PHE A 104 18.21 -6.49 1.91
C PHE A 104 18.54 -4.99 2.08
N ARG A 105 19.30 -4.42 1.13
CA ARG A 105 19.56 -2.98 1.06
C ARG A 105 18.28 -2.20 0.74
N THR A 106 18.16 -0.99 1.28
CA THR A 106 17.07 -0.07 0.96
C THR A 106 16.99 0.18 -0.54
N ILE A 107 15.84 -0.13 -1.17
CA ILE A 107 15.62 0.04 -2.61
C ILE A 107 15.67 1.52 -3.00
N LYS A 108 14.96 2.37 -2.24
CA LYS A 108 14.90 3.81 -2.47
C LYS A 108 14.76 4.55 -1.14
N ALA A 109 15.74 5.41 -0.82
CA ALA A 109 15.74 6.17 0.43
C ALA A 109 14.46 7.01 0.64
N GLY A 110 13.88 7.53 -0.45
CA GLY A 110 12.62 8.28 -0.40
C GLY A 110 11.41 7.48 0.11
N TRP A 111 11.43 6.14 0.08
CA TRP A 111 10.35 5.31 0.63
C TRP A 111 10.31 5.31 2.15
N LEU A 112 11.39 5.77 2.80
CA LEU A 112 11.47 5.94 4.25
C LEU A 112 10.91 7.29 4.72
N LYS A 113 10.50 8.16 3.81
CA LYS A 113 9.89 9.45 4.13
C LYS A 113 8.36 9.35 4.05
N LEU A 114 7.67 9.68 5.14
CA LEU A 114 6.21 9.61 5.25
C LEU A 114 5.56 10.72 4.41
N GLY A 115 4.86 10.34 3.33
CA GLY A 115 4.30 11.29 2.38
C GLY A 115 2.80 11.22 2.23
N PHE A 116 2.16 12.35 1.91
CA PHE A 116 0.73 12.42 1.58
C PHE A 116 0.47 13.62 0.65
N PRO A 117 -0.54 13.56 -0.25
CA PRO A 117 -1.31 12.38 -0.64
C PRO A 117 -0.46 11.34 -1.38
N TRP A 118 -0.93 10.08 -1.42
CA TRP A 118 -0.17 9.00 -2.02
C TRP A 118 -0.24 8.98 -3.56
N PHE A 119 -1.36 9.29 -4.20
CA PHE A 119 -1.52 9.14 -5.65
C PHE A 119 -0.95 7.77 -6.11
N TYR A 120 0.08 7.74 -6.94
CA TYR A 120 0.80 6.51 -7.28
C TYR A 120 1.96 6.19 -6.31
N ARG A 121 2.47 7.15 -5.54
CA ARG A 121 3.70 7.02 -4.74
C ARG A 121 3.62 5.89 -3.71
N TYR A 122 4.79 5.35 -3.42
CA TYR A 122 5.00 4.36 -2.37
C TYR A 122 5.88 4.93 -1.26
N ASP A 123 5.51 4.65 -0.02
CA ASP A 123 6.34 4.77 1.18
C ASP A 123 5.99 3.62 2.14
N ILE A 124 6.80 3.43 3.18
CA ILE A 124 6.60 2.36 4.17
C ILE A 124 5.25 2.42 4.87
N LEU A 125 4.66 3.60 5.06
CA LEU A 125 3.38 3.74 5.74
C LEU A 125 2.23 3.29 4.86
N ARG A 126 2.25 3.59 3.55
CA ARG A 126 1.27 3.04 2.59
C ARG A 126 1.31 1.52 2.56
N GLY A 127 2.53 0.95 2.48
CA GLY A 127 2.73 -0.50 2.50
C GLY A 127 2.19 -1.16 3.77
N LEU A 128 2.58 -0.63 4.94
CA LEU A 128 2.09 -1.11 6.23
C LEU A 128 0.57 -0.99 6.35
N TRP A 129 -0.01 0.12 5.91
CA TRP A 129 -1.44 0.36 6.00
C TRP A 129 -2.24 -0.61 5.14
N VAL A 130 -1.85 -0.82 3.87
CA VAL A 130 -2.52 -1.79 2.99
C VAL A 130 -2.42 -3.22 3.55
N LEU A 131 -1.23 -3.64 3.98
CA LEU A 131 -1.03 -4.97 4.58
C LEU A 131 -1.87 -5.15 5.86
N THR A 132 -1.87 -4.14 6.74
CA THR A 132 -2.67 -4.17 7.97
C THR A 132 -4.18 -4.22 7.66
N LYS A 133 -4.64 -3.48 6.65
CA LYS A 133 -6.04 -3.47 6.21
C LYS A 133 -6.48 -4.83 5.63
N LEU A 134 -5.57 -5.55 4.99
CA LEU A 134 -5.77 -6.93 4.54
C LEU A 134 -5.62 -7.96 5.68
N GLY A 135 -5.27 -7.54 6.89
CA GLY A 135 -5.17 -8.40 8.07
C GLY A 135 -3.79 -9.03 8.29
N TYR A 136 -2.76 -8.65 7.53
CA TYR A 136 -1.42 -9.21 7.66
C TYR A 136 -0.72 -8.75 8.94
N GLN A 137 -0.10 -9.74 9.61
CA GLN A 137 0.85 -9.56 10.69
C GLN A 137 2.02 -10.49 10.46
N ASP A 138 3.08 -9.96 9.89
CA ASP A 138 4.24 -10.74 9.49
C ASP A 138 5.50 -10.15 10.12
N GLU A 139 6.43 -11.01 10.52
CA GLU A 139 7.71 -10.58 11.11
C GLU A 139 8.51 -9.70 10.13
N ARG A 140 8.33 -9.88 8.82
CA ARG A 140 8.96 -9.08 7.76
C ARG A 140 8.47 -7.64 7.73
N MET A 141 7.40 -7.30 8.45
CA MET A 141 6.93 -5.93 8.68
C MET A 141 7.67 -5.22 9.83
N ALA A 142 8.46 -5.94 10.64
CA ALA A 142 9.02 -5.44 11.89
C ALA A 142 9.89 -4.18 11.70
N ASP A 143 10.77 -4.18 10.71
CA ASP A 143 11.68 -3.05 10.44
C ASP A 143 10.90 -1.78 10.06
N ALA A 144 9.93 -1.91 9.16
CA ALA A 144 9.07 -0.78 8.77
C ALA A 144 8.23 -0.27 9.95
N LEU A 145 7.73 -1.17 10.80
CA LEU A 145 7.00 -0.80 12.02
C LEU A 145 7.91 -0.11 13.06
N ALA A 146 9.17 -0.52 13.18
CA ALA A 146 10.15 0.11 14.06
C ALA A 146 10.44 1.54 13.59
N LEU A 147 10.73 1.72 12.29
CA LEU A 147 10.92 3.04 11.68
C LEU A 147 9.69 3.94 11.84
N LEU A 148 8.48 3.39 11.68
CA LEU A 148 7.26 4.14 11.93
C LEU A 148 7.17 4.59 13.39
N ARG A 149 7.50 3.74 14.37
CA ARG A 149 7.47 4.11 15.78
C ARG A 149 8.52 5.15 16.15
N GLU A 150 9.73 5.03 15.61
CA GLU A 150 10.83 5.97 15.82
C GLU A 150 10.46 7.38 15.34
N LYS A 151 9.74 7.49 14.22
CA LYS A 151 9.25 8.76 13.67
C LYS A 151 8.11 9.41 14.48
N ARG A 152 7.60 8.75 15.53
CA ARG A 152 6.53 9.30 16.36
C ARG A 152 7.07 10.44 17.22
N THR A 153 6.48 11.61 17.08
CA THR A 153 6.84 12.78 17.89
C THR A 153 6.38 12.61 19.35
N PRO A 154 6.94 13.37 20.31
CA PRO A 154 6.55 13.27 21.73
C PRO A 154 5.06 13.53 22.00
N ASN A 155 4.41 14.36 21.18
CA ASN A 155 2.96 14.59 21.25
C ASN A 155 2.12 13.48 20.55
N GLY A 156 2.75 12.37 20.19
CA GLY A 156 2.11 11.18 19.66
C GLY A 156 1.69 11.25 18.18
N LYS A 157 2.20 12.22 17.42
CA LYS A 157 1.89 12.47 16.00
C LYS A 157 3.05 12.08 15.08
N TRP A 158 2.89 12.29 13.78
CA TRP A 158 3.91 12.08 12.76
C TRP A 158 3.99 13.28 11.82
N ALA A 159 5.21 13.64 11.41
CA ALA A 159 5.42 14.72 10.45
C ALA A 159 5.09 14.29 9.02
N LEU A 160 4.61 15.23 8.21
CA LEU A 160 4.56 15.09 6.75
C LEU A 160 5.94 15.38 6.18
N GLU A 161 6.69 14.35 5.78
CA GLU A 161 8.07 14.51 5.32
C GLU A 161 8.18 14.79 3.82
N VAL A 162 7.17 14.40 3.03
CA VAL A 162 7.14 14.64 1.58
C VAL A 162 5.72 14.91 1.08
N THR A 163 5.52 16.08 0.45
CA THR A 163 4.25 16.44 -0.18
C THR A 163 4.47 17.05 -1.57
N PRO A 164 3.58 16.85 -2.55
CA PRO A 164 3.67 17.51 -3.85
C PRO A 164 3.24 18.99 -3.75
N PHE A 165 3.92 19.77 -2.90
CA PHE A 165 3.61 21.17 -2.64
C PHE A 165 3.63 22.00 -3.93
N GLY A 166 2.59 22.81 -4.16
CA GLY A 166 2.47 23.64 -5.36
C GLY A 166 2.21 22.88 -6.67
N ARG A 167 2.02 21.55 -6.64
CA ARG A 167 1.72 20.72 -7.82
C ARG A 167 0.27 20.22 -7.88
N MET A 168 -0.57 20.70 -6.97
CA MET A 168 -2.00 20.37 -6.87
C MET A 168 -2.80 21.67 -6.85
N GLN A 169 -4.11 21.60 -7.11
CA GLN A 169 -5.00 22.76 -7.00
C GLN A 169 -5.00 23.39 -5.60
N ALA A 170 -4.72 22.59 -4.56
CA ALA A 170 -4.54 23.08 -3.20
C ALA A 170 -3.44 22.27 -2.49
N SER A 171 -2.66 22.94 -1.64
CA SER A 171 -1.76 22.29 -0.69
C SER A 171 -2.56 21.83 0.54
N LEU A 172 -2.44 20.55 0.92
CA LEU A 172 -3.22 19.99 2.02
C LEU A 172 -2.65 20.34 3.39
N GLU A 173 -1.35 20.12 3.59
CA GLU A 173 -0.65 20.32 4.86
C GLU A 173 0.81 20.72 4.58
N PRO A 174 1.45 21.52 5.46
CA PRO A 174 2.85 21.93 5.29
C PRO A 174 3.84 20.79 5.59
N GLU A 175 4.92 20.72 4.80
CA GLU A 175 6.01 19.76 5.01
C GLU A 175 6.75 20.04 6.33
N GLY A 176 7.25 18.97 6.98
CA GLY A 176 7.97 19.01 8.25
C GLY A 176 7.10 19.24 9.50
N ARG A 177 5.79 19.48 9.34
CA ARG A 177 4.85 19.67 10.46
C ARG A 177 4.06 18.40 10.75
N PRO A 178 3.56 18.22 12.00
CA PRO A 178 2.64 17.12 12.31
C PRO A 178 1.43 17.10 11.38
N SER A 179 1.18 15.96 10.73
CA SER A 179 0.11 15.77 9.74
C SER A 179 -1.03 14.94 10.29
N LYS A 180 -2.26 15.36 10.00
CA LYS A 180 -3.48 14.64 10.36
C LYS A 180 -3.56 13.31 9.59
N TRP A 181 -3.25 13.33 8.29
CA TRP A 181 -3.32 12.14 7.44
C TRP A 181 -2.27 11.10 7.81
N ILE A 182 -1.01 11.51 7.92
CA ILE A 182 0.06 10.59 8.32
C ILE A 182 -0.22 10.02 9.70
N THR A 183 -0.66 10.86 10.65
CA THR A 183 -1.01 10.40 12.01
C THR A 183 -2.17 9.40 11.99
N LEU A 184 -3.24 9.65 11.22
CA LEU A 184 -4.38 8.74 11.11
C LEU A 184 -3.96 7.35 10.59
N TYR A 185 -3.23 7.31 9.46
CA TYR A 185 -2.77 6.05 8.89
C TYR A 185 -1.81 5.32 9.83
N ALA A 186 -0.89 6.04 10.49
CA ALA A 186 0.02 5.44 11.46
C ALA A 186 -0.74 4.83 12.64
N LEU A 187 -1.74 5.53 13.17
CA LEU A 187 -2.57 5.00 14.26
C LEU A 187 -3.40 3.80 13.83
N TRP A 188 -3.95 3.78 12.61
CA TRP A 188 -4.65 2.61 12.09
C TRP A 188 -3.73 1.40 11.95
N VAL A 189 -2.52 1.58 11.43
CA VAL A 189 -1.50 0.52 11.38
C VAL A 189 -1.20 0.00 12.78
N LEU A 190 -0.83 0.87 13.72
CA LEU A 190 -0.44 0.45 15.07
C LEU A 190 -1.60 -0.23 15.83
N ARG A 191 -2.83 0.27 15.67
CA ARG A 191 -4.03 -0.34 16.26
C ARG A 191 -4.31 -1.71 15.66
N GLY A 192 -4.23 -1.86 14.34
CA GLY A 192 -4.43 -3.15 13.67
C GLY A 192 -3.41 -4.18 14.12
N VAL A 193 -2.14 -3.77 14.22
CA VAL A 193 -1.07 -4.65 14.71
C VAL A 193 -1.29 -5.06 16.18
N HIS A 194 -1.82 -4.16 17.01
CA HIS A 194 -2.12 -4.51 18.40
C HIS A 194 -3.30 -5.49 18.54
N LYS A 195 -4.41 -5.25 17.84
CA LYS A 195 -5.61 -6.09 17.91
C LYS A 195 -5.34 -7.54 17.52
N SER A 196 -4.59 -7.75 16.44
CA SER A 196 -4.32 -9.10 15.96
C SER A 196 -3.32 -9.85 16.86
N ARG A 197 -2.38 -9.16 17.54
CA ARG A 197 -1.56 -9.76 18.60
C ARG A 197 -2.39 -10.26 19.78
N LEU A 198 -3.42 -9.51 20.17
CA LEU A 198 -4.34 -9.94 21.23
C LEU A 198 -5.15 -11.18 20.81
N ARG A 199 -5.67 -11.22 19.57
CA ARG A 199 -6.34 -12.42 19.04
C ARG A 199 -5.42 -13.64 19.05
N ASN A 200 -4.17 -13.50 18.60
CA ASN A 200 -3.23 -14.62 18.58
C ASN A 200 -2.80 -15.10 19.98
N ARG A 201 -2.86 -14.23 20.99
CA ARG A 201 -2.58 -14.60 22.40
C ARG A 201 -3.76 -15.29 23.10
N LEU A 202 -4.99 -15.02 22.66
CA LEU A 202 -6.20 -15.54 23.30
C LEU A 202 -6.69 -16.87 22.69
N GLY A 203 -6.04 -17.35 21.61
CA GLY A 203 -6.47 -18.55 20.89
C GLY A 203 -7.79 -18.36 20.13
N PRO A 204 -8.13 -19.25 19.19
CA PRO A 204 -9.48 -19.33 18.63
C PRO A 204 -10.50 -19.78 19.70
#